data_AF-A0A3M1QQC4-F1
#
_entry.id   AF-A0A3M1QQC4-F1
#
_cell.length_a   1.000
_cell.length_b   1.000
_cell.length_c   1.000
_cell.angle_alpha   90.00
_cell.angle_beta   90.00
_cell.angle_gamma   90.00
#
_symmetry.space_group_name_H-M   'P 1'
#
loop_
_entity.id
_entity.type
_entity.pdbx_description
1 polymer ?
#
loop_
_entity_poly.entity_id
_entity_poly.type
_entity_poly.pdbx_seq_one_letter_code
_entity_poly.pdbx_strand_id
1 'polypeptide(L)'
;MPVSNAHILGGLILAFFVLGMIQYAVVFLVGIAVGLNLGSDPVAIVLIMMAFTLTTGGLTFVLANFIRTEQQAGSLTTLLGLTLAPLGGAWWPLEIVPDFMRTIGHLSPVAWAMDGFRELIFFDGTLADVWLYIVILLGYAIVLFAFGVYRFSYE
;
A
#
# COMPACT_ATOMS: atom_id res chain seq x y z
N MET A 1 -12.56 -2.28 -32.54
CA MET A 1 -12.81 -3.57 -31.86
C MET A 1 -13.30 -3.23 -30.46
N PRO A 2 -14.40 -3.79 -29.96
CA PRO A 2 -14.85 -3.51 -28.59
C PRO A 2 -13.76 -3.99 -27.63
N VAL A 3 -13.19 -3.06 -26.87
CA VAL A 3 -12.16 -3.34 -25.86
C VAL A 3 -12.87 -4.07 -24.72
N SER A 4 -12.37 -5.24 -24.31
CA SER A 4 -13.03 -5.96 -23.21
C SER A 4 -12.87 -5.19 -21.89
N ASN A 5 -13.86 -5.27 -21.00
CA ASN A 5 -13.82 -4.59 -19.70
C ASN A 5 -12.53 -4.91 -18.90
N ALA A 6 -12.00 -6.13 -19.06
CA ALA A 6 -10.73 -6.54 -18.46
C ALA A 6 -9.51 -5.73 -18.96
N HIS A 7 -9.47 -5.34 -20.24
CA HIS A 7 -8.39 -4.52 -20.78
C HIS A 7 -8.45 -3.08 -20.26
N ILE A 8 -9.67 -2.53 -20.12
CA ILE A 8 -9.87 -1.18 -19.57
C ILE A 8 -9.44 -1.15 -18.10
N LEU A 9 -9.91 -2.12 -17.30
CA LEU A 9 -9.55 -2.23 -15.89
C LEU A 9 -8.06 -2.47 -15.69
N GLY A 10 -7.46 -3.39 -16.45
CA GLY A 10 -6.02 -3.66 -16.38
C GLY A 10 -5.17 -2.43 -16.72
N GLY A 11 -5.56 -1.67 -17.75
CA GLY A 11 -4.88 -0.43 -18.12
C GLY A 11 -4.97 0.64 -17.03
N LEU A 12 -6.15 0.77 -16.38
CA LEU A 12 -6.35 1.72 -15.28
C LEU A 12 -5.53 1.34 -14.04
N ILE A 13 -5.52 0.06 -13.67
CA ILE A 13 -4.72 -0.45 -12.55
C ILE A 13 -3.23 -0.20 -12.81
N LEU A 14 -2.75 -0.49 -14.03
CA LEU A 14 -1.37 -0.24 -14.41
C LEU A 14 -1.02 1.25 -14.35
N ALA A 15 -1.90 2.12 -14.82
CA ALA A 15 -1.69 3.57 -14.77
C ALA A 15 -1.54 4.08 -13.32
N PHE A 16 -2.44 3.67 -12.42
CA PHE A 16 -2.34 4.04 -11.00
C PHE A 16 -1.14 3.42 -10.31
N PHE A 17 -0.78 2.18 -10.65
CA PHE A 17 0.42 1.53 -10.14
C PHE A 17 1.69 2.32 -10.52
N VAL A 18 1.82 2.70 -11.79
CA VAL A 18 2.96 3.50 -12.27
C VAL A 18 3.00 4.86 -11.57
N LEU A 19 1.84 5.52 -11.42
CA LEU A 19 1.76 6.81 -10.72
C LEU A 19 2.17 6.68 -9.24
N GLY A 20 1.73 5.61 -8.56
CA GLY A 20 2.14 5.31 -7.19
C GLY A 20 3.65 5.08 -7.07
N MET A 21 4.23 4.31 -8.00
CA MET A 21 5.68 4.08 -8.04
C MET A 21 6.48 5.37 -8.32
N ILE A 22 5.96 6.26 -9.17
CA ILE A 22 6.57 7.59 -9.41
C ILE A 22 6.51 8.44 -8.13
N GLN A 23 5.37 8.49 -7.45
CA GLN A 23 5.23 9.23 -6.19
C GLN A 23 6.26 8.74 -5.15
N TYR A 24 6.36 7.42 -5.01
CA TYR A 24 7.34 6.77 -4.17
C TYR A 24 8.78 7.12 -4.56
N ALA A 25 9.11 7.05 -5.85
CA ALA A 25 10.43 7.43 -6.35
C ALA A 25 10.78 8.89 -6.00
N VAL A 26 9.83 9.82 -6.14
CA VAL A 26 10.04 11.22 -5.75
C VAL A 26 10.35 11.34 -4.25
N VAL A 27 9.55 10.69 -3.39
CA VAL A 27 9.76 10.74 -1.94
C VAL A 27 11.13 10.19 -1.55
N PHE A 28 11.50 9.02 -2.08
CA PHE A 28 12.78 8.38 -1.76
C PHE A 28 13.98 9.12 -2.33
N LEU A 29 13.89 9.68 -3.54
CA LEU A 29 14.96 10.50 -4.12
C LEU A 29 15.20 11.77 -3.30
N VAL A 30 14.13 12.43 -2.84
CA VAL A 30 14.25 13.56 -1.93
C VAL A 30 14.87 13.12 -0.61
N GLY A 31 14.46 11.97 -0.07
CA GLY A 31 15.08 11.36 1.11
C GLY A 31 16.58 11.17 0.97
N ILE A 32 17.03 10.55 -0.12
CA ILE A 32 18.46 10.34 -0.41
C ILE A 32 19.20 11.67 -0.51
N ALA A 33 18.61 12.66 -1.17
CA ALA A 33 19.20 13.99 -1.31
C ALA A 33 19.42 14.71 0.04
N VAL A 34 18.60 14.40 1.05
CA VAL A 34 18.75 14.92 2.43
C VAL A 34 19.53 13.99 3.37
N GLY A 35 20.10 12.89 2.84
CA GLY A 35 20.97 11.98 3.59
C GLY A 35 20.32 10.70 4.09
N LEU A 36 19.16 10.31 3.58
CA LEU A 36 18.56 8.99 3.85
C LEU A 36 19.46 7.88 3.30
N ASN A 37 19.83 6.95 4.17
CA ASN A 37 20.45 5.69 3.78
C ASN A 37 19.36 4.63 3.56
N LEU A 38 19.37 3.97 2.41
CA LEU A 38 18.42 2.92 2.05
C LEU A 38 18.79 1.54 2.62
N GLY A 39 19.87 1.45 3.40
CA GLY A 39 20.38 0.17 3.89
C GLY A 39 21.06 -0.65 2.80
N SER A 40 21.28 -1.92 3.10
CA SER A 40 22.01 -2.86 2.24
C SER A 40 21.20 -3.43 1.06
N ASP A 41 19.87 -3.44 1.11
CA ASP A 41 19.01 -4.06 0.09
C ASP A 41 17.92 -3.11 -0.48
N PRO A 42 18.28 -2.21 -1.41
CA PRO A 42 17.31 -1.32 -2.07
C PRO A 42 16.25 -2.06 -2.91
N VAL A 43 16.53 -3.31 -3.33
CA VAL A 43 15.59 -4.11 -4.11
C VAL A 43 14.41 -4.54 -3.23
N ALA A 44 14.68 -4.95 -2.00
CA ALA A 44 13.64 -5.27 -1.02
C ALA A 44 12.71 -4.07 -0.75
N ILE A 45 13.25 -2.84 -0.72
CA ILE A 45 12.44 -1.61 -0.55
C ILE A 45 11.47 -1.45 -1.73
N VAL A 46 11.97 -1.61 -2.96
CA VAL A 46 11.13 -1.52 -4.16
C VAL A 46 10.04 -2.60 -4.18
N LEU A 47 10.35 -3.82 -3.72
CA LEU A 47 9.36 -4.90 -3.62
C LEU A 47 8.23 -4.57 -2.63
N ILE A 48 8.55 -3.97 -1.48
CA ILE A 48 7.53 -3.48 -0.54
C ILE A 48 6.69 -2.36 -1.18
N MET A 49 7.32 -1.39 -1.84
CA MET A 49 6.62 -0.30 -2.52
C MET A 49 5.63 -0.84 -3.55
N MET A 50 6.05 -1.81 -4.36
CA MET A 50 5.17 -2.44 -5.36
C MET A 50 4.02 -3.19 -4.70
N ALA A 51 4.28 -4.03 -3.69
CA ALA A 51 3.25 -4.81 -3.01
C ALA A 51 2.22 -3.91 -2.30
N PHE A 52 2.68 -2.85 -1.64
CA PHE A 52 1.82 -1.90 -0.96
C PHE A 52 1.03 -1.03 -1.95
N THR A 53 1.64 -0.61 -3.07
CA THR A 53 0.93 0.14 -4.14
C THR A 53 -0.19 -0.71 -4.76
N LEU A 54 0.05 -2.01 -4.97
CA LEU A 54 -1.00 -2.93 -5.42
C LEU A 54 -2.11 -3.08 -4.37
N THR A 55 -1.74 -3.13 -3.08
CA THR A 55 -2.70 -3.25 -1.99
C THR A 55 -3.63 -2.04 -1.90
N THR A 56 -3.06 -0.83 -1.94
CA THR A 56 -3.85 0.42 -1.90
C THR A 56 -4.66 0.61 -3.19
N GLY A 57 -4.11 0.20 -4.34
CA GLY A 57 -4.86 0.15 -5.61
C GLY A 57 -6.08 -0.77 -5.52
N GLY A 58 -5.93 -1.97 -4.93
CA GLY A 58 -7.04 -2.89 -4.68
C GLY A 58 -8.08 -2.29 -3.75
N LEU A 59 -7.65 -1.63 -2.66
CA LEU A 59 -8.57 -0.93 -1.74
C LEU A 59 -9.35 0.17 -2.46
N THR A 60 -8.67 1.03 -3.23
CA THR A 60 -9.32 2.08 -4.04
C THR A 60 -10.33 1.47 -5.01
N PHE A 61 -10.01 0.33 -5.63
CA PHE A 61 -10.90 -0.35 -6.55
C PHE A 61 -12.17 -0.85 -5.84
N VAL A 62 -12.06 -1.42 -4.64
CA VAL A 62 -13.22 -1.80 -3.82
C VAL A 62 -14.07 -0.57 -3.48
N LEU A 63 -13.44 0.49 -3.00
CA LEU A 63 -14.13 1.71 -2.55
C LEU A 63 -14.82 2.46 -3.70
N ALA A 64 -14.25 2.40 -4.91
CA ALA A 64 -14.83 3.01 -6.10
C ALA A 64 -16.26 2.50 -6.40
N ASN A 65 -16.61 1.28 -5.98
CA ASN A 65 -17.97 0.73 -6.12
C ASN A 65 -19.01 1.43 -5.23
N PHE A 66 -18.58 2.17 -4.20
CA PHE A 66 -19.47 2.83 -3.23
C PHE A 66 -19.47 4.35 -3.35
N ILE A 67 -18.49 4.92 -4.05
CA ILE A 67 -18.32 6.35 -4.26
C ILE A 67 -19.20 6.79 -5.43
N ARG A 68 -20.05 7.79 -5.21
CA ARG A 68 -20.92 8.38 -6.25
C ARG A 68 -20.60 9.83 -6.56
N THR A 69 -19.81 10.49 -5.72
CA THR A 69 -19.43 11.90 -5.88
C THR A 69 -17.96 12.13 -5.54
N GLU A 70 -17.36 13.17 -6.12
CA GLU A 70 -15.99 13.58 -5.79
C GLU A 70 -15.84 13.95 -4.31
N GLN A 71 -16.87 14.55 -3.71
CA GLN A 71 -16.89 14.87 -2.28
C GLN A 71 -16.81 13.60 -1.42
N GLN A 72 -17.55 12.53 -1.77
CA GLN A 72 -17.46 11.26 -1.07
C GLN A 72 -16.05 10.64 -1.19
N ALA A 73 -15.44 10.71 -2.37
CA ALA A 73 -14.07 10.25 -2.58
C ALA A 73 -13.07 11.00 -1.67
N GLY A 74 -13.16 12.33 -1.64
CA GLY A 74 -12.30 13.16 -0.80
C GLY A 74 -12.50 12.91 0.70
N SER A 75 -13.74 12.84 1.16
CA SER A 75 -14.05 12.56 2.57
C SER A 75 -13.58 11.17 2.99
N LEU A 76 -13.78 10.15 2.15
CA LEU A 76 -13.36 8.79 2.45
C LEU A 76 -11.84 8.65 2.48
N THR A 77 -11.14 9.28 1.53
CA THR A 77 -9.67 9.32 1.51
C THR A 77 -9.13 9.97 2.79
N THR A 78 -9.74 11.07 3.22
CA THR A 78 -9.36 11.76 4.46
C THR A 78 -9.61 10.88 5.68
N LEU A 79 -10.80 10.28 5.78
CA LEU A 79 -11.17 9.40 6.89
C LEU A 79 -10.22 8.20 6.99
N LEU A 80 -9.96 7.52 5.87
CA LEU A 80 -9.07 6.37 5.82
C LEU A 80 -7.63 6.77 6.12
N GLY A 81 -7.16 7.90 5.59
CA GLY A 81 -5.83 8.42 5.88
C GLY A 81 -5.63 8.70 7.37
N LEU A 82 -6.57 9.41 8.00
CA LEU A 82 -6.50 9.78 9.42
C LEU A 82 -6.69 8.58 10.37
N THR A 83 -7.25 7.47 9.89
CA THR A 83 -7.45 6.26 10.70
C THR A 83 -6.34 5.24 10.48
N LEU A 84 -6.04 4.90 9.22
CA LEU A 84 -5.08 3.85 8.88
C LEU A 84 -3.62 4.29 9.08
N ALA A 85 -3.29 5.57 8.89
CA ALA A 85 -1.92 6.04 9.08
C ALA A 85 -1.43 5.91 10.55
N PRO A 86 -2.16 6.43 11.57
CA PRO A 86 -1.76 6.20 12.96
C PRO A 86 -1.91 4.73 13.37
N LEU A 87 -2.97 4.04 12.93
CA LEU A 87 -3.22 2.65 13.30
C LEU A 87 -2.15 1.68 12.79
N GLY A 88 -1.68 1.90 11.55
CA GLY A 88 -0.63 1.10 10.92
C GLY A 88 0.78 1.62 11.14
N GLY A 89 0.97 2.57 12.04
CA GLY A 89 2.30 3.04 12.44
C GLY A 89 3.06 3.91 11.43
N ALA A 90 2.35 4.51 10.46
CA ALA A 90 2.95 5.47 9.53
C ALA A 90 3.27 6.82 10.20
N TRP A 91 2.56 7.17 11.29
CA TRP A 91 2.83 8.38 12.08
C TRP A 91 3.77 8.12 13.25
N TRP A 92 3.67 6.95 13.87
CA TRP A 92 4.53 6.54 14.97
C TRP A 92 4.86 5.05 14.89
N PRO A 93 6.05 4.64 15.35
CA PRO A 93 6.40 3.24 15.58
C PRO A 93 5.32 2.42 16.29
N LEU A 94 4.98 1.21 15.82
CA LEU A 94 4.04 0.35 16.54
C LEU A 94 4.65 -0.31 17.80
N GLU A 95 5.95 -0.15 18.03
CA GLU A 95 6.66 -0.68 19.18
C GLU A 95 6.52 0.19 20.43
N ILE A 96 6.04 1.43 20.29
CA ILE A 96 5.79 2.32 21.44
C ILE A 96 4.34 2.26 21.95
N VAL A 97 3.46 1.55 21.23
CA VAL A 97 2.05 1.38 21.62
C VAL A 97 1.84 0.05 22.35
N PRO A 98 0.77 -0.11 23.16
CA PRO A 98 0.46 -1.37 23.83
C PRO A 98 0.28 -2.55 22.85
N ASP A 99 0.58 -3.77 23.29
CA ASP A 99 0.53 -5.00 22.47
C ASP A 99 -0.82 -5.22 21.77
N PHE A 100 -1.92 -4.87 22.45
CA PHE A 100 -3.25 -4.98 21.86
C PHE A 100 -3.42 -4.03 20.66
N MET A 101 -2.91 -2.79 20.75
CA MET A 101 -2.97 -1.82 19.66
C MET A 101 -2.06 -2.24 18.52
N ARG A 102 -0.87 -2.79 18.83
CA ARG A 102 0.02 -3.36 17.82
C ARG A 102 -0.69 -4.47 17.05
N THR A 103 -1.36 -5.38 17.74
CA THR A 103 -2.11 -6.49 17.12
C THR A 103 -3.22 -5.98 16.19
N ILE A 104 -4.00 -4.98 16.63
CA ILE A 104 -5.04 -4.36 15.78
C ILE A 104 -4.41 -3.62 14.59
N GLY A 105 -3.27 -2.95 14.80
CA GLY A 105 -2.51 -2.30 13.74
C GLY A 105 -2.18 -3.23 12.58
N HIS A 106 -1.83 -4.48 12.89
CA HIS A 106 -1.50 -5.50 11.89
C HIS A 106 -2.71 -6.07 11.13
N LEU A 107 -3.93 -5.63 11.44
CA LEU A 107 -5.09 -5.83 10.56
C LEU A 107 -5.07 -4.87 9.36
N SER A 108 -4.33 -3.77 9.47
CA SER A 108 -4.13 -2.80 8.39
C SER A 108 -2.94 -3.21 7.52
N PRO A 109 -3.03 -3.12 6.18
CA PRO A 109 -1.87 -3.30 5.31
C PRO A 109 -0.78 -2.25 5.53
N VAL A 110 -1.12 -1.10 6.16
CA VAL A 110 -0.14 -0.04 6.47
C VAL A 110 0.91 -0.54 7.46
N ALA A 111 0.53 -1.33 8.48
CA ALA A 111 1.47 -1.86 9.47
C ALA A 111 2.56 -2.71 8.82
N TRP A 112 2.17 -3.66 7.97
CA TRP A 112 3.11 -4.55 7.27
C TRP A 112 4.08 -3.80 6.35
N ALA A 113 3.63 -2.74 5.69
CA ALA A 113 4.50 -1.89 4.89
C ALA A 113 5.48 -1.10 5.76
N MET A 114 5.01 -0.52 6.87
CA MET A 114 5.84 0.24 7.79
C MET A 114 6.89 -0.62 8.50
N ASP A 115 6.53 -1.82 8.93
CA ASP A 115 7.47 -2.77 9.54
C ASP A 115 8.57 -3.16 8.54
N GLY A 116 8.20 -3.45 7.29
CA GLY A 116 9.18 -3.77 6.26
C GLY A 116 10.10 -2.60 5.89
N PHE A 117 9.56 -1.37 5.75
CA PHE A 117 10.41 -0.20 5.54
C PHE A 117 11.35 0.03 6.73
N ARG A 118 10.86 -0.21 7.95
CA ARG A 118 11.67 -0.01 9.16
C ARG A 118 12.83 -1.00 9.20
N GLU A 119 12.56 -2.27 8.96
CA GLU A 119 13.58 -3.33 8.95
C GLU A 119 14.71 -3.00 7.96
N LEU A 120 14.36 -2.59 6.74
CA LEU A 120 15.35 -2.28 5.70
C LEU A 120 16.11 -0.98 5.96
N ILE A 121 15.44 0.08 6.40
CA ILE A 121 16.04 1.43 6.50
C ILE A 121 16.79 1.62 7.83
N PHE A 122 16.28 1.09 8.94
CA PHE A 122 16.82 1.37 10.28
C PHE A 122 17.58 0.20 10.89
N PHE A 123 17.36 -1.03 10.44
CA PHE A 123 17.99 -2.23 11.01
C PHE A 123 18.92 -2.97 10.03
N ASP A 124 19.17 -2.40 8.85
CA ASP A 124 20.01 -2.99 7.80
C ASP A 124 19.55 -4.39 7.37
N GLY A 125 18.24 -4.63 7.44
CA GLY A 125 17.62 -5.87 7.00
C GLY A 125 17.71 -6.08 5.49
N THR A 126 17.42 -7.31 5.08
CA THR A 126 17.48 -7.77 3.69
C THR A 126 16.13 -8.31 3.23
N LEU A 127 16.02 -8.71 1.96
CA LEU A 127 14.83 -9.41 1.46
C LEU A 127 14.44 -10.64 2.31
N ALA A 128 15.42 -11.34 2.91
CA ALA A 128 15.18 -12.51 3.75
C ALA A 128 14.45 -12.18 5.07
N ASP A 129 14.51 -10.93 5.50
CA ASP A 129 13.88 -10.46 6.74
C ASP A 129 12.46 -9.95 6.50
N VAL A 130 12.18 -9.46 5.28
CA VAL A 130 10.90 -8.80 4.94
C VAL A 130 10.00 -9.57 3.97
N TRP A 131 10.43 -10.71 3.44
CA TRP A 131 9.65 -11.46 2.44
C TRP A 131 8.23 -11.79 2.92
N LEU A 132 8.05 -12.07 4.21
CA LEU A 132 6.73 -12.37 4.77
C LEU A 132 5.79 -11.17 4.69
N TYR A 133 6.30 -9.96 4.96
CA TYR A 133 5.53 -8.71 4.85
C TYR A 133 5.07 -8.48 3.41
N ILE A 134 5.97 -8.72 2.44
CA ILE A 134 5.65 -8.63 1.01
C ILE A 134 4.55 -9.64 0.64
N VAL A 135 4.66 -10.89 1.09
CA VAL A 135 3.64 -11.92 0.82
C VAL A 135 2.30 -11.56 1.42
N ILE A 136 2.26 -11.03 2.65
CA ILE A 136 1.03 -10.59 3.30
C ILE A 136 0.38 -9.45 2.50
N LEU A 137 1.15 -8.44 2.09
CA LEU A 137 0.67 -7.33 1.26
C LEU A 137 0.13 -7.83 -0.09
N LEU A 138 0.84 -8.73 -0.77
CA LEU A 138 0.34 -9.33 -2.00
C LEU A 138 -0.95 -10.14 -1.75
N GLY A 139 -1.08 -10.80 -0.61
CA GLY A 139 -2.32 -11.44 -0.17
C GLY A 139 -3.48 -10.45 -0.06
N TYR A 140 -3.27 -9.29 0.59
CA TYR A 140 -4.26 -8.21 0.63
C TYR A 140 -4.62 -7.74 -0.79
N ALA A 141 -3.63 -7.47 -1.64
CA ALA A 141 -3.87 -7.02 -3.01
C ALA A 141 -4.75 -8.01 -3.79
N ILE A 142 -4.42 -9.31 -3.74
CA ILE A 142 -5.20 -10.36 -4.42
C ILE A 142 -6.64 -10.39 -3.91
N VAL A 143 -6.85 -10.38 -2.59
CA VAL A 143 -8.20 -10.42 -1.99
C VAL A 143 -9.01 -9.20 -2.37
N LEU A 144 -8.42 -8.00 -2.29
CA LEU A 144 -9.10 -6.74 -2.59
C LEU A 144 -9.44 -6.62 -4.08
N PHE A 145 -8.51 -6.97 -4.98
CA PHE A 145 -8.78 -6.97 -6.41
C PHE A 145 -9.83 -8.02 -6.80
N ALA A 146 -9.75 -9.24 -6.25
CA ALA A 146 -10.74 -10.28 -6.49
C ALA A 146 -12.15 -9.82 -6.05
N PHE A 147 -12.25 -9.22 -4.87
CA PHE A 147 -13.50 -8.69 -4.35
C PHE A 147 -14.04 -7.52 -5.20
N GLY A 148 -13.17 -6.58 -5.59
CA GLY A 148 -13.55 -5.45 -6.43
C GLY A 148 -14.01 -5.86 -7.81
N VAL A 149 -13.33 -6.81 -8.47
CA VAL A 149 -13.72 -7.34 -9.78
C VAL A 149 -15.04 -8.11 -9.70
N TYR A 150 -15.19 -8.96 -8.68
CA TYR A 150 -16.44 -9.68 -8.43
C TYR A 150 -17.59 -8.67 -8.34
N ARG A 151 -17.47 -7.63 -7.51
CA ARG A 151 -18.56 -6.66 -7.30
C ARG A 151 -18.89 -5.81 -8.52
N PHE A 152 -17.88 -5.46 -9.33
CA PHE A 152 -18.05 -4.70 -10.58
C PHE A 152 -18.79 -5.49 -11.67
N SER A 153 -18.66 -6.82 -11.69
CA SER A 153 -19.28 -7.67 -12.72
C SER A 153 -20.78 -7.93 -12.50
N TYR A 154 -21.35 -7.59 -11.35
CA TYR A 154 -22.78 -7.76 -11.05
C TYR A 154 -23.63 -6.50 -11.34
N GLU A 155 -23.03 -5.45 -11.89
CA GLU A 155 -23.70 -4.25 -12.39
C GLU A 155 -23.59 -4.16 -13.92
#